data_AF-A0A221MEW0-F1
#
_entry.id   AF-A0A221MEW0-F1
#
_cell.length_a   1.000
_cell.length_b   1.000
_cell.length_c   1.000
_cell.angle_alpha   90.00
_cell.angle_beta   90.00
_cell.angle_gamma   90.00
#
_symmetry.space_group_name_H-M   'P 1'
#
loop_
_entity.id
_entity.type
_entity.pdbx_description
1 polymer ?
#
loop_
_entity_poly.entity_id
_entity_poly.type
_entity_poly.pdbx_seq_one_letter_code
_entity_poly.pdbx_strand_id
1 'polypeptide(L)' 'MDQKDKLKAFEELFDLLVFFSENRDMPVDKDFNFFGKVEYYCKQLDLDYNEFIEVYQLKTIF' A
#
# COMPACT_ATOMS: atom_id res chain seq x y z
N MET A 1 2.70 -18.67 -1.62
CA MET A 1 3.46 -17.89 -2.62
C MET A 1 4.89 -18.37 -2.63
N ASP A 2 5.47 -18.51 -3.82
CA ASP A 2 6.90 -18.74 -3.96
C ASP A 2 7.70 -17.44 -3.72
N GLN A 3 9.02 -17.51 -3.78
CA GLN A 3 9.89 -16.35 -3.55
C GLN A 3 9.69 -15.25 -4.61
N LYS A 4 9.42 -15.63 -5.86
CA LYS A 4 9.22 -14.70 -6.97
C LYS A 4 7.91 -13.94 -6.81
N ASP A 5 6.85 -14.63 -6.39
CA ASP A 5 5.55 -14.03 -6.11
C ASP A 5 5.63 -13.07 -4.93
N LYS A 6 6.38 -13.41 -3.87
CA LYS A 6 6.60 -12.51 -2.73
C LYS A 6 7.33 -11.23 -3.14
N LEU A 7 8.35 -11.35 -3.99
CA LEU A 7 9.07 -10.18 -4.49
C LEU A 7 8.16 -9.25 -5.29
N LYS A 8 7.30 -9.81 -6.15
CA LYS A 8 6.31 -9.02 -6.90
C LYS A 8 5.28 -8.34 -6.01
N ALA A 9 4.75 -9.05 -5.01
CA ALA A 9 3.82 -8.45 -4.05
C ALA A 9 4.47 -7.31 -3.26
N PHE A 10 5.76 -7.42 -2.94
CA PHE A 10 6.52 -6.35 -2.32
C PHE A 10 6.73 -5.16 -3.27
N GLU A 11 7.09 -5.41 -4.54
CA GLU A 11 7.24 -4.37 -5.57
C GLU A 11 5.95 -3.55 -5.72
N GLU A 12 4.81 -4.22 -5.82
CA GLU A 12 3.50 -3.58 -5.91
C GLU A 12 3.14 -2.76 -4.65
N LEU A 13 3.45 -3.28 -3.46
CA LEU A 13 3.23 -2.56 -2.21
C LEU A 13 4.14 -1.33 -2.10
N PHE A 14 5.38 -1.42 -2.59
CA PHE A 14 6.31 -0.31 -2.66
C PHE A 14 5.83 0.77 -3.65
N ASP A 15 5.35 0.38 -4.82
CA ASP A 15 4.80 1.30 -5.81
C ASP A 15 3.59 2.07 -5.26
N LEU A 16 2.75 1.42 -4.44
CA LEU A 16 1.67 2.09 -3.73
C LEU A 16 2.20 3.15 -2.74
N LEU A 17 3.27 2.86 -1.99
CA LEU A 17 3.87 3.84 -1.09
C LEU A 17 4.44 5.05 -1.86
N VAL A 18 5.12 4.79 -2.98
CA VAL A 18 5.63 5.84 -3.87
C VAL A 18 4.47 6.67 -4.41
N PHE A 19 3.44 6.03 -4.96
CA PHE A 19 2.24 6.69 -5.46
C PHE A 19 1.61 7.59 -4.40
N PHE A 20 1.44 7.08 -3.17
CA PHE A 20 0.89 7.86 -2.07
C PHE A 20 1.77 9.06 -1.73
N SER A 21 3.10 8.89 -1.72
CA SER A 21 4.03 9.99 -1.43
C SER A 21 3.99 11.10 -2.48
N GLU A 22 3.82 10.76 -3.76
CA GLU A 22 3.80 11.71 -4.88
C GLU A 22 2.45 12.39 -5.06
N ASN A 23 1.35 11.67 -4.77
CA ASN A 23 -0.01 12.10 -5.05
C ASN A 23 -0.81 12.45 -3.79
N ARG A 24 -0.14 12.55 -2.64
CA ARG A 24 -0.75 12.76 -1.32
C ARG A 24 -1.75 13.92 -1.29
N ASP A 25 -1.41 15.01 -1.97
CA ASP A 25 -2.19 16.24 -1.99
C ASP A 25 -3.03 16.39 -3.28
N MET A 26 -3.07 15.36 -4.13
CA MET A 26 -3.80 15.36 -5.38
C MET A 26 -5.17 14.68 -5.23
N PRO A 27 -6.18 15.12 -6.00
CA PRO A 27 -7.44 14.40 -6.08
C PRO A 27 -7.20 13.01 -6.66
N VAL A 28 -7.40 11.98 -5.83
CA VAL A 28 -7.38 10.58 -6.27
C VAL A 28 -8.61 10.29 -7.12
N ASP A 29 -8.39 9.44 -8.14
CA ASP A 29 -9.49 8.88 -8.92
C ASP A 29 -10.48 8.16 -7.99
N LYS A 30 -11.78 8.41 -8.17
CA LYS A 30 -12.84 7.87 -7.30
C LYS A 30 -12.90 6.34 -7.35
N ASP A 31 -12.43 5.74 -8.44
CA ASP A 31 -12.42 4.29 -8.61
C ASP A 31 -11.12 3.64 -8.09
N PHE A 32 -10.13 4.44 -7.68
CA PHE A 32 -8.86 3.94 -7.18
C PHE A 32 -8.93 3.60 -5.68
N ASN A 33 -9.21 2.33 -5.38
CA ASN A 33 -9.19 1.81 -4.01
C ASN A 33 -7.76 1.55 -3.52
N PHE A 34 -7.04 2.62 -3.18
CA PHE A 34 -5.67 2.57 -2.65
C PHE A 34 -5.54 1.63 -1.45
N PHE A 35 -6.33 1.88 -0.40
CA PHE A 35 -6.24 1.15 0.87
C PHE A 35 -6.60 -0.33 0.72
N GLY A 36 -7.56 -0.67 -0.16
CA GLY A 36 -7.86 -2.07 -0.46
C GLY A 36 -6.71 -2.80 -1.15
N LYS A 37 -5.92 -2.12 -1.99
CA LYS A 37 -4.71 -2.71 -2.59
C LYS A 37 -3.59 -2.90 -1.55
N VAL A 38 -3.41 -1.93 -0.65
CA VAL A 38 -2.45 -2.05 0.46
C VAL A 38 -2.80 -3.24 1.34
N GLU A 39 -4.07 -3.36 1.77
CA GLU A 39 -4.55 -4.50 2.57
C GLU A 39 -4.34 -5.84 1.85
N TYR A 40 -4.62 -5.89 0.54
CA TYR A 40 -4.41 -7.10 -0.26
C TYR A 40 -2.94 -7.56 -0.23
N TYR A 41 -2.00 -6.67 -0.50
CA TYR A 41 -0.57 -7.02 -0.54
C TYR A 41 0.01 -7.27 0.85
N CYS A 42 -0.43 -6.55 1.89
CA CYS A 42 -0.08 -6.88 3.28
C CYS A 42 -0.48 -8.32 3.62
N LYS A 43 -1.69 -8.75 3.25
CA LYS A 43 -2.15 -10.14 3.45
C LYS A 43 -1.33 -11.17 2.68
N GLN A 44 -0.91 -10.86 1.46
CA GLN A 44 -0.04 -11.75 0.67
C GLN A 44 1.35 -11.91 1.30
N LEU A 45 1.84 -10.86 1.96
CA LEU A 45 3.17 -10.81 2.57
C LEU A 45 3.18 -11.20 4.06
N ASP A 46 2.03 -11.53 4.65
CA ASP A 46 1.86 -11.82 6.08
C ASP A 46 2.28 -10.63 6.98
N LEU A 47 1.91 -9.42 6.55
CA LEU A 47 2.11 -8.17 7.27
C LEU A 47 0.82 -7.73 7.95
N ASP A 48 0.92 -7.19 9.16
CA ASP A 48 -0.22 -6.55 9.82
C ASP A 48 -0.56 -5.24 9.09
N TYR A 49 -1.77 -5.19 8.54
CA TYR A 49 -2.25 -4.04 7.79
C TYR A 49 -2.33 -2.77 8.64
N ASN A 50 -2.80 -2.87 9.89
CA ASN A 50 -2.97 -1.69 10.74
C ASN A 50 -1.61 -1.12 11.15
N GLU A 51 -0.68 -1.98 11.57
CA GLU A 51 0.69 -1.59 11.88
C GLU A 51 1.38 -0.97 10.66
N PHE A 52 1.18 -1.54 9.47
CA PHE A 52 1.71 -0.98 8.23
C PHE A 52 1.19 0.44 7.96
N ILE A 53 -0.12 0.66 8.08
CA ILE A 53 -0.72 2.00 7.89
C ILE A 53 -0.12 3.01 8.89
N GLU A 54 0.12 2.62 10.14
CA GLU A 54 0.69 3.46 11.18
C GLU A 54 2.17 3.79 10.92
N VAL A 55 2.99 2.77 10.66
CA VAL A 55 4.44 2.90 10.41
C VAL A 55 4.71 3.81 9.21
N TYR A 56 3.91 3.69 8.15
CA TYR A 56 4.06 4.49 6.93
C TYR A 56 3.18 5.75 6.89
N GLN A 57 2.46 6.06 7.98
CA GLN A 57 1.65 7.28 8.14
C GLN A 57 0.64 7.49 6.99
N LEU A 58 0.04 6.40 6.52
CA LEU A 58 -0.89 6.40 5.38
C LEU A 58 -2.29 6.93 5.76
N LYS A 59 -2.57 7.05 7.06
CA LYS A 59 -3.73 7.77 7.58
C LYS A 59 -3.24 9.10 8.17
N THR A 60 -3.61 10.19 7.50
CA THR A 60 -3.59 11.59 7.96
C THR A 60 -2.24 12.33 8.00
N ILE A 61 -2.19 13.47 7.29
CA ILE A 61 -2.09 14.79 7.96
C ILE A 61 -3.15 15.70 7.31
N PHE A 62 -4.19 16.03 8.09
CA PHE A 62 -5.36 16.92 7.89
C PHE A 62 -6.49 16.54 6.92
#